data_AF-S4PZ71-F1
#
_entry.id   AF-S4PZ71-F1
#
_cell.length_a   1.000
_cell.length_b   1.000
_cell.length_c   1.000
_cell.angle_alpha   90.00
_cell.angle_beta   90.00
_cell.angle_gamma   90.00
#
_symmetry.space_group_name_H-M   'P 1'
#
loop_
_entity.id
_entity.type
_entity.pdbx_description
1 polymer ?
#
loop_
_entity_poly.entity_id
_entity_poly.type
_entity_poly.pdbx_seq_one_letter_code
_entity_poly.pdbx_strand_id
1 'polypeptide(L)'
;MNSKIPLSLLTITKQLTKNPSEYADKNTQPHVQVALRLNSKNSRRFKKGDIVPYIICEDLTANSATQRAYHVEELKNSEHLKVDYRYYLAHQLHPVISRICEPIEGMDPARVADCLGLDPSGYRQ
;
A
#
# COMPACT_ATOMS: atom_id res chain seq x y z
N MET A 1 -6.44 0.15 20.44
CA MET A 1 -6.68 -0.78 19.32
C MET A 1 -5.40 -1.58 19.04
N ASN A 2 -5.05 -2.55 19.90
CA ASN A 2 -3.81 -3.33 19.80
C ASN A 2 -4.05 -4.78 19.33
N SER A 3 -5.04 -4.99 18.46
CA SER A 3 -5.18 -6.27 17.77
C SER A 3 -4.12 -6.31 16.67
N LYS A 4 -3.09 -7.15 16.81
CA LYS A 4 -2.06 -7.35 15.77
C LYS A 4 -2.73 -7.86 14.49
N ILE A 5 -2.98 -6.98 13.53
CA ILE A 5 -3.54 -7.35 12.23
C ILE A 5 -2.54 -8.26 11.51
N PRO A 6 -2.95 -9.45 11.03
CA PRO A 6 -2.07 -10.30 10.24
C PRO A 6 -1.51 -9.57 9.02
N LEU A 7 -0.21 -9.67 8.78
CA LEU A 7 0.45 -9.05 7.62
C LEU A 7 -0.12 -9.51 6.27
N SER A 8 -0.71 -10.71 6.23
CA SER A 8 -1.41 -11.22 5.04
C SER A 8 -2.61 -10.36 4.64
N LEU A 9 -3.33 -9.77 5.59
CA LEU A 9 -4.47 -8.88 5.30
C LEU A 9 -4.03 -7.50 4.78
N LEU A 10 -2.77 -7.14 5.01
CA LEU A 10 -2.17 -5.87 4.60
C LEU A 10 -1.33 -6.03 3.32
N THR A 11 -1.11 -7.27 2.87
CA THR A 11 -0.30 -7.55 1.68
C THR A 11 -1.12 -7.24 0.43
N ILE A 12 -0.62 -6.31 -0.38
CA ILE A 12 -1.18 -5.97 -1.70
C ILE A 12 -0.40 -6.76 -2.74
N THR A 13 -1.09 -7.35 -3.71
CA THR A 13 -0.48 -8.09 -4.82
C THR A 13 -0.78 -7.43 -6.15
N LYS A 14 0.22 -7.32 -7.02
CA LYS A 14 0.01 -6.85 -8.39
C LYS A 14 0.90 -7.60 -9.36
N GLN A 15 0.35 -7.94 -10.52
CA GLN A 15 1.08 -8.63 -11.58
C GLN A 15 1.92 -7.65 -12.40
N LEU A 16 3.13 -8.07 -12.76
CA LEU A 16 3.98 -7.39 -13.73
C LEU A 16 3.51 -7.73 -15.16
N THR A 17 3.05 -6.72 -15.90
CA THR A 17 2.65 -6.87 -17.31
C THR A 17 3.82 -6.77 -18.30
N LYS A 18 4.96 -6.26 -17.83
CA LYS A 18 6.24 -6.16 -18.55
C LYS A 18 7.38 -6.64 -17.65
N ASN A 19 8.61 -6.76 -18.16
CA ASN A 19 9.74 -6.98 -17.25
C ASN A 19 9.95 -5.73 -16.37
N PRO A 20 10.32 -5.86 -15.08
CA PRO A 20 10.47 -4.70 -14.19
C PRO A 20 11.36 -3.58 -14.74
N SER A 21 12.40 -3.93 -15.52
CA SER A 21 13.32 -2.98 -16.15
C SER A 21 12.70 -2.14 -17.27
N GLU A 22 11.62 -2.62 -17.90
CA GLU A 22 10.95 -2.04 -19.08
C GLU A 22 9.86 -1.01 -18.73
N TYR A 23 9.54 -0.83 -17.45
CA TYR A 23 8.60 0.18 -17.00
C TYR A 23 9.24 1.58 -17.07
N ALA A 24 8.54 2.57 -17.63
CA ALA A 24 8.99 3.96 -17.61
C ALA A 24 8.81 4.58 -16.21
N ASP A 25 7.64 4.37 -15.60
CA ASP A 25 7.26 5.01 -14.33
C ASP A 25 7.59 4.15 -13.10
N LYS A 26 8.87 3.81 -12.94
CA LYS A 26 9.34 2.89 -11.89
C LYS A 26 9.03 3.38 -10.47
N ASN A 27 9.02 4.70 -10.25
CA ASN A 27 8.87 5.33 -8.93
C ASN A 27 7.40 5.52 -8.50
N THR A 28 6.45 5.39 -9.42
CA THR A 28 5.01 5.55 -9.14
C THR A 28 4.30 4.20 -8.99
N GLN A 29 5.01 3.09 -9.23
CA GLN A 29 4.47 1.75 -9.25
C GLN A 29 5.11 0.88 -8.16
N PRO A 30 4.42 0.68 -7.02
CA PRO A 30 4.95 -0.06 -5.85
C PRO A 30 5.54 -1.43 -6.21
N HIS A 31 4.74 -2.28 -6.87
CA HIS A 31 5.14 -3.62 -7.32
C HIS A 31 6.36 -3.64 -8.24
N VAL A 32 6.53 -2.63 -9.10
CA VAL A 32 7.69 -2.53 -10.00
C VAL A 32 8.94 -2.17 -9.20
N GLN A 33 8.85 -1.19 -8.30
CA GLN A 33 9.96 -0.79 -7.46
C GLN A 33 10.43 -1.92 -6.54
N VAL A 34 9.50 -2.64 -5.90
CA VAL A 34 9.81 -3.80 -5.05
C VAL A 34 10.50 -4.89 -5.89
N ALA A 35 9.97 -5.18 -7.08
CA ALA A 35 10.57 -6.16 -7.98
C ALA A 35 12.00 -5.77 -8.39
N LEU A 36 12.21 -4.52 -8.80
CA LEU A 36 13.54 -4.00 -9.17
C LEU A 36 14.53 -4.10 -8.00
N ARG A 37 14.11 -3.68 -6.80
CA ARG A 37 14.97 -3.69 -5.60
C ARG A 37 15.35 -5.11 -5.17
N LEU A 38 14.43 -6.07 -5.25
CA LEU A 38 14.72 -7.45 -4.87
C LEU A 38 15.53 -8.20 -5.95
N ASN A 39 15.33 -7.85 -7.21
CA ASN A 39 16.15 -8.36 -8.31
C ASN A 39 17.60 -7.84 -8.21
N SER A 40 17.80 -6.57 -7.87
CA SER A 40 19.16 -6.00 -7.76
C SER A 40 19.94 -6.56 -6.57
N LYS A 41 19.25 -6.93 -5.48
CA LYS A 41 19.84 -7.62 -4.31
C LYS A 41 20.07 -9.13 -4.53
N ASN A 42 19.78 -9.67 -5.72
CA ASN A 42 19.79 -11.10 -6.02
C ASN A 42 18.95 -11.96 -5.04
N SER A 43 18.01 -11.35 -4.31
CA SER A 43 17.19 -12.05 -3.33
C SER A 43 15.98 -12.73 -3.98
N ARG A 44 15.50 -12.19 -5.12
CA ARG A 44 14.45 -12.78 -5.98
C ARG A 44 14.74 -12.47 -7.45
N ARG A 45 13.98 -13.09 -8.37
CA ARG A 45 14.10 -12.89 -9.83
C ARG A 45 12.73 -12.68 -10.47
N PHE A 46 12.05 -11.61 -10.10
CA PHE A 46 10.77 -11.22 -10.68
C PHE A 46 10.91 -10.86 -12.16
N LYS A 47 9.99 -11.35 -12.99
CA LYS A 47 9.91 -11.13 -14.43
C LYS A 47 8.46 -10.84 -14.86
N LYS A 48 8.27 -10.53 -16.14
CA LYS A 48 6.93 -10.40 -16.73
C LYS A 48 6.05 -11.61 -16.38
N GLY A 49 4.82 -11.36 -15.95
CA GLY A 49 3.83 -12.36 -15.57
C GLY A 49 3.81 -12.69 -14.08
N ASP A 50 4.88 -12.38 -13.34
CA ASP A 50 4.94 -12.68 -11.91
C ASP A 50 4.04 -11.75 -11.10
N ILE A 51 3.50 -12.28 -10.00
CA ILE A 51 2.76 -11.53 -9.00
C ILE A 51 3.74 -11.06 -7.92
N VAL A 52 3.79 -9.75 -7.68
CA VAL A 52 4.67 -9.15 -6.69
C VAL A 52 3.84 -8.73 -5.48
N PRO A 53 4.04 -9.37 -4.31
CA PRO A 53 3.43 -8.94 -3.06
C PRO A 53 4.23 -7.80 -2.43
N TYR A 54 3.54 -6.82 -1.84
CA TYR A 54 4.15 -5.73 -1.11
C TYR A 54 3.23 -5.19 -0.01
N ILE A 55 3.83 -4.48 0.96
CA ILE A 55 3.19 -3.78 2.07
C ILE A 55 3.71 -2.33 2.07
N ILE A 56 2.85 -1.37 2.40
CA ILE A 56 3.25 0.03 2.56
C ILE A 56 3.74 0.24 3.99
N CYS A 57 4.95 0.77 4.13
CA CYS A 57 5.63 0.92 5.42
C CYS A 57 6.01 2.38 5.69
N GLU A 58 6.04 2.78 6.94
CA GLU A 58 6.82 3.93 7.40
C GLU A 58 8.30 3.53 7.44
N ASP A 59 9.14 4.28 6.72
CA ASP A 59 10.57 4.03 6.56
C ASP A 59 11.44 5.21 7.00
N LEU A 60 10.85 6.14 7.77
CA LEU A 60 11.46 7.40 8.25
C LEU A 60 11.79 8.41 7.13
N THR A 61 11.41 8.14 5.89
CA THR A 61 11.58 9.10 4.79
C THR A 61 10.32 9.93 4.57
N ALA A 62 10.48 11.09 3.94
CA ALA A 62 9.35 11.90 3.44
C ALA A 62 8.84 11.41 2.07
N ASN A 63 9.20 10.20 1.65
CA ASN A 63 8.83 9.69 0.34
C ASN A 63 7.32 9.37 0.28
N SER A 64 6.82 9.39 -0.95
CA SER A 64 5.44 8.99 -1.24
C SER A 64 5.17 7.54 -0.81
N ALA A 65 3.91 7.21 -0.50
CA ALA A 65 3.52 5.86 -0.14
C ALA A 65 3.91 4.81 -1.21
N THR A 66 3.93 5.20 -2.49
CA THR A 66 4.37 4.30 -3.56
C THR A 66 5.84 3.92 -3.43
N GLN A 67 6.67 4.89 -3.05
CA GLN A 67 8.10 4.71 -2.86
C GLN A 67 8.46 3.95 -1.58
N ARG A 68 7.55 3.95 -0.59
CA ARG A 68 7.67 3.24 0.68
C ARG A 68 7.00 1.85 0.67
N ALA A 69 6.94 1.23 -0.50
CA ALA A 69 6.48 -0.15 -0.65
C ALA A 69 7.62 -1.15 -0.42
N TYR A 70 7.37 -2.18 0.39
CA TYR A 70 8.34 -3.20 0.76
C TYR A 70 7.77 -4.60 0.67
N HIS A 71 8.64 -5.58 0.40
CA HIS A 71 8.26 -6.97 0.55
C HIS A 71 8.14 -7.34 2.03
N VAL A 72 7.26 -8.30 2.37
CA VAL A 72 7.00 -8.70 3.77
C VAL A 72 8.27 -9.17 4.49
N GLU A 73 9.18 -9.82 3.77
CA GLU A 73 10.48 -10.25 4.33
C GLU A 73 11.39 -9.06 4.66
N GLU A 74 11.35 -7.97 3.87
CA GLU A 74 12.13 -6.76 4.18
C GLU A 74 11.61 -6.12 5.48
N LEU A 75 10.29 -6.08 5.66
CA LEU A 75 9.65 -5.59 6.89
C LEU A 75 10.03 -6.45 8.11
N LYS A 76 9.97 -7.78 7.98
CA LYS A 76 10.29 -8.70 9.09
C LYS A 76 11.76 -8.64 9.53
N ASN A 77 12.66 -8.32 8.59
CA ASN A 77 14.10 -8.30 8.82
C ASN A 77 14.64 -6.88 9.16
N SER A 78 13.77 -5.90 9.38
CA SER A 78 14.15 -4.52 9.68
C SER A 78 13.49 -4.03 10.96
N GLU A 79 14.27 -3.39 11.83
CA GLU A 79 13.75 -2.73 13.05
C GLU A 79 13.18 -1.34 12.78
N HIS A 80 13.51 -0.75 11.62
CA HIS A 80 13.13 0.63 11.27
C HIS A 80 11.89 0.70 10.38
N LEU A 81 11.52 -0.40 9.72
CA LEU A 81 10.31 -0.49 8.92
C LEU A 81 9.11 -0.83 9.81
N LYS A 82 8.06 -0.03 9.72
CA LYS A 82 6.77 -0.29 10.39
C LYS A 82 5.64 -0.20 9.38
N VAL A 83 4.53 -0.89 9.60
CA VAL A 83 3.36 -0.77 8.72
C VAL A 83 2.79 0.65 8.80
N ASP A 84 2.51 1.25 7.64
CA ASP A 84 1.80 2.54 7.56
C ASP A 84 0.28 2.29 7.62
N TYR A 85 -0.27 2.12 8.83
CA TYR A 85 -1.71 1.86 9.00
C TYR A 85 -2.59 3.01 8.47
N ARG A 86 -2.08 4.25 8.50
CA ARG A 86 -2.81 5.41 8.00
C ARG A 86 -3.02 5.31 6.48
N TYR A 87 -2.04 4.79 5.75
CA TYR A 87 -2.20 4.49 4.33
C TYR A 87 -3.35 3.50 4.09
N TYR A 88 -3.42 2.39 4.83
CA TYR A 88 -4.48 1.40 4.63
C TYR A 88 -5.86 1.94 4.96
N LEU A 89 -6.00 2.72 6.03
CA LEU A 89 -7.26 3.38 6.36
C LEU A 89 -7.69 4.35 5.25
N ALA A 90 -6.80 5.25 4.83
CA ALA A 90 -7.12 6.33 3.91
C ALA A 90 -7.20 5.91 2.43
N HIS A 91 -6.39 4.94 1.99
CA HIS A 91 -6.21 4.62 0.56
C HIS A 91 -6.67 3.21 0.18
N GLN A 92 -6.96 2.33 1.15
CA GLN A 92 -7.48 0.99 0.87
C GLN A 92 -8.91 0.83 1.38
N LEU A 93 -9.16 1.12 2.65
CA LEU A 93 -10.48 0.94 3.26
C LEU A 93 -11.43 2.07 2.90
N HIS A 94 -11.03 3.33 3.11
CA HIS A 94 -11.89 4.48 2.89
C HIS A 94 -12.51 4.55 1.48
N PRO A 95 -11.75 4.42 0.37
CA PRO A 95 -12.33 4.54 -0.97
C PRO A 95 -13.31 3.41 -1.30
N VAL A 96 -13.07 2.21 -0.76
CA VAL A 96 -13.94 1.05 -0.98
C VAL A 96 -15.23 1.19 -0.18
N ILE A 97 -15.13 1.51 1.10
CA ILE A 97 -16.30 1.70 1.98
C ILE A 97 -17.15 2.87 1.48
N SER A 98 -16.52 3.99 1.11
CA SER A 98 -17.24 5.16 0.59
C SER A 98 -18.06 4.83 -0.65
N ARG A 99 -17.50 4.05 -1.60
CA ARG A 99 -18.24 3.63 -2.80
C ARG A 99 -19.41 2.69 -2.48
N ILE A 100 -19.25 1.81 -1.49
CA ILE A 100 -20.32 0.90 -1.07
C ILE A 100 -21.45 1.68 -0.38
N CYS A 101 -21.09 2.72 0.40
CA CYS A 101 -22.03 3.53 1.16
C CYS A 101 -22.63 4.71 0.37
N GLU A 102 -22.10 5.04 -0.81
CA GLU A 102 -22.59 6.12 -1.69
C GLU A 102 -24.12 6.17 -1.87
N PRO A 103 -24.84 5.04 -2.09
CA PRO A 103 -26.29 5.09 -2.26
C PRO A 103 -27.09 5.22 -0.96
N ILE A 104 -26.44 5.22 0.21
CA ILE A 104 -27.11 5.28 1.51
C ILE A 104 -27.33 6.74 1.91
N GLU A 105 -28.59 7.14 2.06
CA GLU A 105 -28.95 8.49 2.47
C GLU A 105 -28.29 8.88 3.81
N GLY A 106 -27.68 10.07 3.86
CA GLY A 106 -26.99 10.57 5.04
C GLY A 106 -25.59 9.98 5.28
N MET A 107 -25.08 9.15 4.36
CA MET A 107 -23.66 8.79 4.31
C MET A 107 -22.94 9.64 3.27
N ASP A 108 -21.72 10.07 3.62
CA ASP A 108 -20.82 10.81 2.75
C ASP A 108 -19.36 10.41 3.03
N PRO A 109 -18.41 10.72 2.12
CA PRO A 109 -17.01 10.35 2.30
C PRO A 109 -16.36 10.91 3.57
N ALA A 110 -16.76 12.10 4.05
CA ALA A 110 -16.24 12.68 5.28
C ALA A 110 -16.73 11.92 6.51
N ARG A 111 -17.99 11.48 6.53
CA ARG A 111 -18.53 10.62 7.58
C ARG A 111 -17.84 9.26 7.63
N VAL A 112 -17.52 8.67 6.48
CA VAL A 112 -16.74 7.42 6.41
C VAL A 112 -15.32 7.63 6.94
N ALA A 113 -14.69 8.77 6.63
CA ALA A 113 -13.35 9.11 7.15
C ALA A 113 -13.35 9.22 8.68
N ASP A 114 -14.34 9.91 9.25
CA ASP A 114 -14.51 10.05 10.69
C ASP A 114 -14.69 8.67 11.39
N CYS A 115 -15.53 7.79 10.82
CA CYS A 115 -15.70 6.42 11.33
C CYS A 115 -14.41 5.58 11.30
N LEU A 116 -13.49 5.87 10.38
CA LEU A 116 -12.18 5.20 10.28
C LEU A 116 -11.11 5.85 11.17
N GLY A 117 -11.45 6.91 11.92
CA GLY A 117 -10.50 7.67 12.73
C GLY A 117 -9.54 8.54 11.90
N LEU A 118 -9.93 8.89 10.68
CA LEU A 118 -9.22 9.84 9.82
C LEU A 118 -9.79 11.25 10.04
N ASP A 119 -9.00 12.28 9.72
CA ASP A 119 -9.51 13.66 9.72
C ASP A 119 -10.51 13.85 8.55
N PRO A 120 -11.80 14.13 8.83
CA PRO A 120 -12.82 14.27 7.79
C PRO A 120 -12.66 15.56 6.96
N SER A 121 -11.86 16.54 7.40
CA SER A 121 -11.73 17.84 6.73
C SER A 121 -11.28 17.71 5.26
N GLY A 122 -10.38 16.77 4.98
CA GLY A 122 -9.86 16.48 3.63
C GLY A 122 -10.78 15.66 2.73
N TYR A 123 -11.97 15.28 3.21
CA TYR A 123 -12.89 14.37 2.50
C TYR A 123 -14.25 15.01 2.21
N ARG A 124 -14.45 16.27 2.61
CA ARG A 124 -15.64 17.06 2.22
C ARG A 124 -15.47 17.50 0.77
N GLN A 125 -16.18 16.84 -0.15
CA GLN A 125 -16.37 17.33 -1.51
C GLN A 125 -17.58 18.26 -1.58
#